data_AF-A0A7T5JDX0-F1
#
_entry.id   AF-A0A7T5JDX0-F1
#
_cell.length_a   1.000
_cell.length_b   1.000
_cell.length_c   1.000
_cell.angle_alpha   90.00
_cell.angle_beta   90.00
_cell.angle_gamma   90.00
#
_symmetry.space_group_name_H-M   'P 1'
#
loop_
_entity.id
_entity.type
_entity.pdbx_description
1 polymer ?
#
loop_
_entity_poly.entity_id
_entity_poly.type
_entity_poly.pdbx_seq_one_letter_code
_entity_poly.pdbx_strand_id
1 'polypeptide(L)'
;MAAAHYYRILGLRTGADFEAVKLAYRNLARLYHPDVNPGDHLAKEKFVQITQAYQAIVDALPAGASKVRPRTAATADSQTSKPTPPSAATATPSTPSAAVSGRGTTTRSATTPSATQKNTASTPPPPPIQQPPGGSNADQDLKQSSFIQLQTFLQNQRYPRAVALVEGLAHRFPNDVEIRQWHAITYYRWGQAVIGEGNFTKASACLKKAARLDPLNRSLQKSLQQEWQRLAEASQRPVVGGRR
;
A
#
# COMPACT_ATOMS: atom_id res chain seq x y z
N MET A 1 -18.47 -7.43 16.72
CA MET A 1 -18.33 -7.09 15.28
C MET A 1 -16.90 -7.16 14.74
N ALA A 2 -15.90 -7.70 15.47
CA ALA A 2 -14.53 -7.85 14.95
C ALA A 2 -14.32 -9.16 14.17
N ALA A 3 -14.94 -10.27 14.60
CA ALA A 3 -14.76 -11.59 13.99
C ALA A 3 -15.05 -11.60 12.47
N ALA A 4 -16.15 -10.97 12.04
CA ALA A 4 -16.55 -10.92 10.63
C ALA A 4 -15.52 -10.25 9.71
N HIS A 5 -14.79 -9.25 10.23
CA HIS A 5 -13.74 -8.57 9.50
C HIS A 5 -12.53 -9.49 9.25
N TYR A 6 -12.15 -10.31 10.24
CA TYR A 6 -11.03 -11.24 10.13
C TYR A 6 -11.31 -12.38 9.13
N TYR A 7 -12.54 -12.91 9.08
CA TYR A 7 -12.91 -13.87 8.05
C TYR A 7 -12.77 -13.28 6.64
N ARG A 8 -13.13 -12.00 6.47
CA ARG A 8 -13.02 -11.29 5.19
C ARG A 8 -11.56 -11.06 4.77
N ILE A 9 -10.65 -10.80 5.72
CA ILE A 9 -9.20 -10.69 5.46
C ILE A 9 -8.64 -12.01 4.92
N LEU A 10 -9.12 -13.14 5.44
CA LEU A 10 -8.74 -14.48 4.96
C LEU A 10 -9.47 -14.92 3.69
N GLY A 11 -10.39 -14.10 3.15
CA GLY A 11 -11.20 -14.44 1.99
C GLY A 11 -12.28 -15.49 2.27
N LEU A 12 -12.64 -15.69 3.54
CA LEU A 12 -13.61 -16.67 3.99
C LEU A 12 -14.95 -16.00 4.35
N ARG A 13 -16.01 -16.80 4.31
CA ARG A 13 -17.33 -16.40 4.79
C ARG A 13 -17.33 -16.42 6.32
N THR A 14 -18.12 -15.54 6.92
CA THR A 14 -18.27 -15.46 8.38
C THR A 14 -18.79 -16.77 8.95
N GLY A 15 -18.05 -17.40 9.87
CA GLY A 15 -18.39 -18.71 10.41
C GLY A 15 -17.91 -19.90 9.58
N ALA A 16 -16.90 -19.70 8.72
CA ALA A 16 -16.21 -20.79 8.04
C ALA A 16 -15.55 -21.77 9.04
N ASP A 17 -15.43 -23.03 8.62
CA ASP A 17 -14.86 -24.09 9.45
C ASP A 17 -13.39 -23.83 9.82
N PHE A 18 -12.95 -24.31 10.97
CA PHE A 18 -11.58 -24.11 11.45
C PHE A 18 -10.53 -24.70 10.49
N GLU A 19 -10.86 -25.80 9.81
CA GLU A 19 -10.00 -26.37 8.77
C GLU A 19 -9.87 -25.44 7.55
N ALA A 20 -10.97 -24.79 7.15
CA ALA A 20 -10.95 -23.80 6.06
C ALA A 20 -10.12 -22.57 6.44
N VAL A 21 -10.22 -22.11 7.69
CA VAL A 21 -9.41 -21.01 8.24
C VAL A 21 -7.93 -21.34 8.22
N LYS A 22 -7.52 -22.54 8.68
CA LYS A 22 -6.12 -23.00 8.62
C LYS A 22 -5.60 -23.15 7.19
N LEU A 23 -6.42 -23.64 6.28
CA LEU A 23 -6.05 -23.81 4.87
C LEU A 23 -5.83 -22.45 4.20
N ALA A 24 -6.77 -21.51 4.38
CA ALA A 24 -6.66 -20.15 3.86
C ALA A 24 -5.41 -19.44 4.42
N TYR A 25 -5.16 -19.56 5.73
CA TYR A 25 -3.96 -19.03 6.37
C TYR A 25 -2.68 -19.58 5.74
N ARG A 26 -2.55 -20.91 5.57
CA ARG A 26 -1.35 -21.52 4.96
C ARG A 26 -1.11 -21.06 3.53
N ASN A 27 -2.16 -20.92 2.73
CA ASN A 27 -2.05 -20.47 1.34
C ASN A 27 -1.61 -19.00 1.28
N LEU A 28 -2.23 -18.14 2.07
CA LEU A 28 -1.92 -16.71 2.10
C LEU A 28 -0.54 -16.46 2.73
N ALA A 29 -0.16 -17.19 3.78
CA ALA A 29 1.15 -17.07 4.42
C ALA A 29 2.30 -17.47 3.49
N ARG A 30 2.10 -18.46 2.61
CA ARG A 30 3.07 -18.82 1.55
C ARG A 30 3.15 -17.74 0.47
N LEU A 31 2.01 -17.17 0.09
CA LEU A 31 1.95 -16.14 -0.95
C LEU A 31 2.64 -14.84 -0.51
N TYR A 32 2.51 -14.48 0.76
CA TYR A 32 3.05 -13.23 1.33
C TYR A 32 4.25 -13.45 2.25
N HIS A 33 4.92 -14.60 2.18
CA HIS A 33 6.04 -14.91 3.07
C HIS A 33 7.22 -13.94 2.81
N PRO A 34 7.93 -13.46 3.84
CA PRO A 34 9.08 -12.56 3.66
C PRO A 34 10.25 -13.23 2.90
N ASP A 35 10.34 -14.56 2.95
CA ASP A 35 11.38 -15.33 2.24
C ASP A 35 11.12 -15.40 0.72
N VAL A 36 9.84 -15.44 0.29
CA VAL A 36 9.51 -15.42 -1.15
C VAL A 36 9.32 -14.00 -1.70
N ASN A 37 9.05 -13.02 -0.83
CA ASN A 37 8.89 -11.61 -1.21
C ASN A 37 9.86 -10.69 -0.42
N PRO A 38 11.18 -10.83 -0.60
CA PRO A 38 12.14 -9.98 0.08
C PRO A 38 12.01 -8.52 -0.39
N GLY A 39 11.88 -7.60 0.56
CA GLY A 39 11.81 -6.16 0.28
C GLY A 39 10.44 -5.61 -0.11
N ASP A 40 9.40 -6.45 -0.21
CA ASP A 40 8.04 -5.98 -0.47
C ASP A 40 7.32 -5.60 0.84
N HIS A 41 7.16 -4.30 1.06
CA HIS A 41 6.50 -3.75 2.24
C HIS A 41 5.00 -4.07 2.27
N LEU A 42 4.35 -4.18 1.11
CA LEU A 42 2.93 -4.53 1.02
C LEU A 42 2.72 -6.01 1.37
N ALA A 43 3.59 -6.89 0.91
CA ALA A 43 3.56 -8.30 1.29
C ALA A 43 3.74 -8.48 2.80
N LYS A 44 4.67 -7.72 3.40
CA LYS A 44 4.87 -7.70 4.86
C LYS A 44 3.63 -7.24 5.62
N GLU A 45 3.00 -6.14 5.22
CA GLU A 45 1.77 -5.64 5.85
C GLU A 45 0.61 -6.64 5.72
N LYS A 46 0.45 -7.23 4.53
CA LYS A 46 -0.55 -8.27 4.30
C LYS A 46 -0.31 -9.49 5.18
N PHE A 47 0.94 -9.94 5.28
CA PHE A 47 1.32 -11.06 6.15
C PHE A 47 0.92 -10.80 7.60
N VAL A 48 1.24 -9.61 8.13
CA VAL A 48 0.85 -9.21 9.51
C VAL A 48 -0.67 -9.23 9.68
N GLN A 49 -1.43 -8.68 8.73
CA GLN A 49 -2.90 -8.69 8.77
C GLN A 49 -3.49 -10.11 8.74
N ILE A 50 -2.92 -11.00 7.92
CA ILE A 50 -3.34 -12.40 7.80
C ILE A 50 -3.08 -13.15 9.11
N THR A 51 -1.91 -12.96 9.73
CA THR A 51 -1.55 -13.56 11.01
C THR A 51 -2.44 -13.07 12.15
N GLN A 52 -2.71 -11.76 12.21
CA GLN A 52 -3.63 -11.18 13.21
C GLN A 52 -5.06 -11.71 13.04
N ALA A 53 -5.54 -11.79 11.80
CA ALA A 53 -6.87 -12.32 11.50
C ALA A 53 -7.02 -13.79 11.92
N TYR A 54 -6.02 -14.62 11.63
CA TYR A 54 -6.00 -16.01 12.06
C TYR A 54 -6.03 -16.13 13.59
N GLN A 55 -5.16 -15.41 14.29
CA GLN A 55 -5.07 -15.46 15.75
C GLN A 55 -6.38 -15.01 16.41
N ALA A 56 -7.00 -13.93 15.91
CA ALA A 56 -8.26 -13.43 16.44
C ALA A 56 -9.44 -14.38 16.20
N ILE A 57 -9.44 -15.13 15.09
CA ILE A 57 -10.45 -16.16 14.84
C ILE A 57 -10.24 -17.36 15.77
N VAL A 58 -9.00 -17.79 15.97
CA VAL A 58 -8.66 -18.90 16.88
C VAL A 58 -9.05 -18.56 18.32
N ASP A 59 -8.75 -17.34 18.77
CA ASP A 59 -9.09 -16.86 20.13
C ASP A 59 -10.60 -16.67 20.32
N ALA A 60 -11.30 -16.24 19.27
CA ALA A 60 -12.76 -16.13 19.29
C ALA A 60 -13.48 -17.48 19.19
N LEU A 61 -12.78 -18.57 18.83
CA LEU A 61 -13.35 -19.92 18.83
C LEU A 61 -13.30 -20.49 20.25
N PRO A 62 -14.42 -20.98 20.81
CA PRO A 62 -14.40 -21.64 22.11
C PRO A 62 -13.54 -22.91 22.03
N ALA A 63 -12.70 -23.12 23.06
CA ALA A 63 -11.68 -24.18 23.15
C ALA A 63 -12.16 -25.64 22.98
N GLY A 64 -13.45 -25.88 22.69
CA GLY A 64 -14.06 -27.19 22.47
C GLY A 64 -14.39 -27.55 21.00
N ALA A 65 -14.21 -26.64 20.03
CA ALA A 65 -14.64 -26.88 18.64
C ALA A 65 -13.66 -27.73 17.80
N SER A 66 -12.43 -27.99 18.27
CA SER A 66 -11.41 -28.75 17.52
C SER A 66 -11.63 -30.27 17.48
N LYS A 67 -12.82 -30.77 17.85
CA LYS A 67 -13.12 -32.21 17.82
C LYS A 67 -14.46 -32.53 17.17
N VAL A 68 -14.61 -32.18 15.90
CA VAL A 68 -15.58 -32.85 15.02
C VAL A 68 -14.83 -33.44 13.84
N ARG A 69 -14.57 -34.75 13.94
CA ARG A 69 -14.10 -35.58 12.84
C ARG A 69 -15.25 -35.68 11.83
N PRO A 70 -15.09 -35.28 10.55
CA PRO A 70 -16.14 -35.54 9.57
C PRO A 70 -16.26 -37.05 9.39
N ARG A 71 -17.42 -37.61 9.79
CA ARG A 71 -17.82 -38.98 9.44
C ARG A 71 -18.38 -38.95 8.01
N THR A 72 -17.81 -39.82 7.18
CA THR A 72 -18.33 -40.40 5.92
C THR A 72 -18.50 -39.42 4.74
N ALA A 73 -18.06 -39.68 3.51
CA ALA A 73 -17.80 -40.94 2.83
C ALA A 73 -16.80 -40.75 1.67
N ALA A 74 -15.86 -41.69 1.51
CA ALA A 74 -15.32 -42.11 0.21
C ALA A 74 -14.45 -43.34 0.43
N THR A 75 -14.92 -44.47 -0.08
CA THR A 75 -14.21 -45.75 -0.22
C THR A 75 -13.15 -45.64 -1.32
N ALA A 76 -12.09 -46.45 -1.17
CA ALA A 76 -11.03 -46.79 -2.14
C ALA A 76 -9.90 -45.74 -2.30
N ASP A 77 -8.61 -46.07 -2.33
CA ASP A 77 -7.84 -47.30 -2.12
C ASP A 77 -6.34 -46.91 -2.08
N SER A 78 -5.55 -47.72 -1.36
CA SER A 78 -4.10 -47.96 -1.53
C SER A 78 -2.98 -46.93 -1.20
N GLN A 79 -2.17 -47.40 -0.24
CA GLN A 79 -0.69 -47.57 -0.27
C GLN A 79 0.27 -46.49 0.29
N THR A 80 0.88 -46.87 1.44
CA THR A 80 2.35 -46.99 1.68
C THR A 80 3.22 -45.76 1.34
N SER A 81 3.83 -45.03 2.29
CA SER A 81 5.00 -45.48 3.08
C SER A 81 5.41 -44.47 4.16
N LYS A 82 5.83 -44.99 5.32
CA LYS A 82 6.78 -44.41 6.31
C LYS A 82 8.11 -44.03 5.60
N PRO A 83 8.98 -43.12 6.10
CA PRO A 83 9.72 -43.35 7.34
C PRO A 83 9.98 -42.10 8.22
N THR A 84 10.05 -42.32 9.54
CA THR A 84 10.95 -41.60 10.48
C THR A 84 12.35 -42.21 10.36
N PRO A 85 13.43 -41.51 10.75
CA PRO A 85 14.05 -41.81 12.07
C PRO A 85 14.66 -40.52 12.73
N PRO A 86 15.60 -40.58 13.72
CA PRO A 86 15.34 -40.07 15.08
C PRO A 86 16.43 -39.11 15.63
N SER A 87 16.28 -38.73 16.92
CA SER A 87 17.32 -38.40 17.91
C SER A 87 18.37 -37.31 17.60
N ALA A 88 18.34 -36.17 18.27
CA ALA A 88 18.94 -35.92 19.59
C ALA A 88 20.48 -35.81 19.56
N ALA A 89 21.01 -34.61 19.81
CA ALA A 89 22.32 -34.41 20.42
C ALA A 89 22.44 -33.00 21.02
N THR A 90 22.50 -32.98 22.34
CA THR A 90 23.13 -31.97 23.20
C THR A 90 24.57 -31.69 22.78
N ALA A 91 24.98 -30.41 22.74
CA ALA A 91 26.34 -29.97 23.12
C ALA A 91 26.43 -28.44 23.18
N THR A 92 26.63 -27.92 24.39
CA THR A 92 27.37 -26.68 24.70
C THR A 92 28.88 -26.96 24.53
N PRO A 93 29.73 -25.97 24.22
CA PRO A 93 30.49 -25.21 25.24
C PRO A 93 30.62 -23.69 24.90
N SER A 94 30.59 -22.76 25.86
CA SER A 94 31.71 -22.19 26.65
C SER A 94 32.82 -21.60 25.74
N THR A 95 33.10 -20.28 25.73
CA THR A 95 33.91 -19.54 26.73
C THR A 95 34.20 -18.11 26.21
N PRO A 96 34.53 -17.11 27.07
CA PRO A 96 34.29 -15.68 26.87
C PRO A 96 35.56 -14.89 26.50
N SER A 97 35.45 -13.59 26.19
CA SER A 97 36.49 -12.62 26.59
C SER A 97 36.09 -11.14 26.45
N ALA A 98 36.32 -10.43 27.55
CA ALA A 98 36.78 -9.04 27.68
C ALA A 98 35.83 -7.89 27.23
N ALA A 99 35.21 -7.15 28.14
CA ALA A 99 35.78 -6.17 29.08
C ALA A 99 36.36 -4.92 28.39
N VAL A 100 35.76 -3.76 28.62
CA VAL A 100 36.47 -2.62 29.21
C VAL A 100 35.48 -1.58 29.74
N SER A 101 35.66 -1.29 31.02
CA SER A 101 35.05 -0.22 31.80
C SER A 101 35.45 1.16 31.28
N GLY A 102 34.57 2.14 31.42
CA GLY A 102 34.93 3.55 31.22
C GLY A 102 33.93 4.49 31.88
N ARG A 103 34.29 4.97 33.07
CA ARG A 103 33.57 5.88 33.96
C ARG A 103 34.06 7.32 33.72
N GLY A 104 33.20 8.33 33.88
CA GLY A 104 33.58 9.75 33.94
C GLY A 104 32.38 10.64 33.54
N THR A 105 31.58 11.22 34.44
CA THR A 105 31.82 12.33 35.39
C THR A 105 31.91 13.70 34.72
N THR A 106 30.82 14.47 34.85
CA THR A 106 30.70 15.93 35.14
C THR A 106 31.38 16.94 34.19
N THR A 107 30.65 18.02 33.85
CA THR A 107 31.02 19.44 34.12
C THR A 107 30.62 20.44 33.02
N ARG A 108 29.65 21.30 33.38
CA ARG A 108 29.54 22.77 33.21
C ARG A 108 29.73 23.47 31.84
N SER A 109 28.68 24.22 31.50
CA SER A 109 28.62 25.69 31.30
C SER A 109 29.46 26.39 30.23
N ALA A 110 28.70 27.11 29.39
CA ALA A 110 28.88 28.50 28.96
C ALA A 110 30.13 28.90 28.15
N THR A 111 29.92 29.50 26.98
CA THR A 111 30.02 30.96 26.77
C THR A 111 30.09 31.29 25.27
N THR A 112 29.16 32.13 24.83
CA THR A 112 29.19 32.89 23.58
C THR A 112 29.88 34.23 23.82
N PRO A 113 30.66 34.74 22.85
CA PRO A 113 30.61 36.17 22.47
C PRO A 113 30.40 36.33 20.94
N SER A 114 29.50 37.22 20.49
CA SER A 114 29.78 38.61 20.02
C SER A 114 30.43 38.65 18.62
N ALA A 115 30.06 39.42 17.58
CA ALA A 115 29.10 40.51 17.33
C ALA A 115 29.03 40.81 15.80
N THR A 116 28.07 41.69 15.43
CA THR A 116 28.04 42.59 14.22
C THR A 116 27.53 41.99 12.91
N GLN A 117 26.22 42.08 12.64
CA GLN A 117 25.49 43.17 11.92
C GLN A 117 25.68 43.21 10.39
N LYS A 118 24.58 42.97 9.66
CA LYS A 118 24.01 43.92 8.68
C LYS A 118 22.63 43.47 8.21
N ASN A 119 21.66 44.36 8.38
CA ASN A 119 20.30 44.24 7.87
C ASN A 119 20.26 44.51 6.36
N THR A 120 19.73 43.55 5.60
CA THR A 120 19.03 43.80 4.34
C THR A 120 17.79 42.90 4.32
N ALA A 121 16.64 43.48 4.00
CA ALA A 121 15.32 42.87 4.03
C ALA A 121 15.31 41.41 3.52
N SER A 122 14.87 40.49 4.37
CA SER A 122 14.58 39.11 3.98
C SER A 122 13.46 38.61 4.88
N THR A 123 12.33 38.31 4.26
CA THR A 123 11.25 37.48 4.77
C THR A 123 11.80 36.38 5.69
N PRO A 124 11.19 36.10 6.87
CA PRO A 124 11.65 34.99 7.69
C PRO A 124 11.66 33.73 6.83
N PRO A 125 12.76 32.95 6.79
CA PRO A 125 12.72 31.65 6.13
C PRO A 125 11.56 30.87 6.76
N PRO A 126 10.72 30.17 5.96
CA PRO A 126 9.71 29.31 6.54
C PRO A 126 10.41 28.38 7.54
N PRO A 127 9.79 28.09 8.70
CA PRO A 127 10.40 27.18 9.67
C PRO A 127 10.80 25.91 8.92
N PRO A 128 11.95 25.28 9.25
CA PRO A 128 12.28 23.99 8.66
C PRO A 128 11.07 23.10 8.93
N ILE A 129 10.40 22.69 7.85
CA ILE A 129 9.34 21.71 7.91
C ILE A 129 10.02 20.51 8.54
N GLN A 130 9.81 20.31 9.83
CA GLN A 130 10.28 19.13 10.54
C GLN A 130 9.63 17.99 9.81
N GLN A 131 10.37 17.34 8.90
CA GLN A 131 9.98 16.05 8.37
C GLN A 131 9.84 15.18 9.62
N PRO A 132 8.61 14.77 10.00
CA PRO A 132 8.45 14.04 11.23
C PRO A 132 9.24 12.73 11.10
N PRO A 133 10.18 12.44 12.01
CA PRO A 133 10.83 11.14 12.06
C PRO A 133 9.80 10.17 12.66
N GLY A 134 8.94 9.63 11.81
CA GLY A 134 7.77 8.86 12.22
C GLY A 134 7.26 7.98 11.09
N GLY A 135 8.16 7.16 10.55
CA GLY A 135 7.90 6.29 9.42
C GLY A 135 6.74 5.32 9.64
N SER A 136 6.02 5.08 8.56
CA SER A 136 4.82 4.24 8.39
C SER A 136 3.50 4.87 8.82
N ASN A 137 3.22 5.09 10.11
CA ASN A 137 1.84 5.43 10.51
C ASN A 137 1.43 6.86 10.09
N ALA A 138 2.29 7.86 10.32
CA ALA A 138 1.97 9.24 9.93
C ALA A 138 1.92 9.43 8.41
N ASP A 139 2.75 8.69 7.66
CA ASP A 139 2.71 8.70 6.20
C ASP A 139 1.48 7.96 5.66
N GLN A 140 1.04 6.87 6.31
CA GLN A 140 -0.22 6.20 5.99
C GLN A 140 -1.43 7.10 6.29
N ASP A 141 -1.47 7.79 7.42
CA ASP A 141 -2.51 8.77 7.75
C ASP A 141 -2.55 9.92 6.72
N LEU A 142 -1.39 10.42 6.31
CA LEU A 142 -1.31 11.43 5.26
C LEU A 142 -1.85 10.89 3.92
N LYS A 143 -1.47 9.66 3.53
CA LYS A 143 -1.98 9.03 2.31
C LYS A 143 -3.48 8.87 2.38
N GLN A 144 -4.01 8.37 3.50
CA GLN A 144 -5.44 8.13 3.67
C GLN A 144 -6.25 9.43 3.65
N SER A 145 -5.81 10.46 4.37
CA SER A 145 -6.44 11.79 4.34
C SER A 145 -6.36 12.41 2.95
N SER A 146 -5.22 12.29 2.27
CA SER A 146 -5.04 12.80 0.91
C SER A 146 -5.89 12.05 -0.12
N PHE A 147 -6.07 10.74 0.04
CA PHE A 147 -6.95 9.94 -0.80
C PHE A 147 -8.40 10.40 -0.70
N ILE A 148 -8.88 10.63 0.53
CA ILE A 148 -10.23 11.13 0.79
C ILE A 148 -10.41 12.50 0.11
N GLN A 149 -9.44 13.41 0.30
CA GLN A 149 -9.48 14.73 -0.36
C GLN A 149 -9.46 14.62 -1.88
N LEU A 150 -8.64 13.73 -2.43
CA LEU A 150 -8.56 13.48 -3.87
C LEU A 150 -9.90 12.97 -4.41
N GLN A 151 -10.53 12.02 -3.73
CA GLN A 151 -11.86 11.53 -4.11
C GLN A 151 -12.88 12.67 -4.11
N THR A 152 -12.89 13.54 -3.10
CA THR A 152 -13.76 14.71 -3.05
C THR A 152 -13.52 15.67 -4.21
N PHE A 153 -12.26 15.96 -4.56
CA PHE A 153 -11.96 16.81 -5.71
C PHE A 153 -12.42 16.19 -7.03
N LEU A 154 -12.22 14.89 -7.21
CA LEU A 154 -12.62 14.18 -8.42
C LEU A 154 -14.15 14.05 -8.55
N GLN A 155 -14.87 13.87 -7.44
CA GLN A 155 -16.34 13.88 -7.43
C GLN A 155 -16.88 15.25 -7.85
N ASN A 156 -16.27 16.31 -7.35
CA ASN A 156 -16.64 17.69 -7.68
C ASN A 156 -16.04 18.20 -9.00
N GLN A 157 -15.44 17.33 -9.81
CA GLN A 157 -14.74 17.66 -11.07
C GLN A 157 -13.70 18.79 -10.95
N ARG A 158 -13.10 18.97 -9.76
CA ARG A 158 -12.08 19.99 -9.50
C ARG A 158 -10.69 19.49 -9.87
N TYR A 159 -10.51 19.12 -11.14
CA TYR A 159 -9.26 18.52 -11.63
C TYR A 159 -7.98 19.32 -11.35
N PRO A 160 -7.95 20.67 -11.46
CA PRO A 160 -6.74 21.43 -11.16
C PRO A 160 -6.27 21.27 -9.71
N ARG A 161 -7.22 21.21 -8.76
CA ARG A 161 -6.90 20.98 -7.33
C ARG A 161 -6.49 19.53 -7.06
N ALA A 162 -7.14 18.58 -7.73
CA ALA A 162 -6.77 17.17 -7.67
C ALA A 162 -5.33 16.93 -8.15
N VAL A 163 -4.95 17.53 -9.29
CA VAL A 163 -3.60 17.43 -9.85
C VAL A 163 -2.57 18.03 -8.89
N ALA A 164 -2.82 19.24 -8.38
CA ALA A 164 -1.89 19.88 -7.43
C ALA A 164 -1.67 19.04 -6.16
N LEU A 165 -2.73 18.43 -5.61
CA LEU A 165 -2.63 17.55 -4.46
C LEU A 165 -1.74 16.34 -4.76
N VAL A 166 -2.00 15.66 -5.89
CA VAL A 166 -1.28 14.42 -6.23
C VAL A 166 0.15 14.69 -6.68
N GLU A 167 0.43 15.79 -7.38
CA GLU A 167 1.79 16.20 -7.69
C GLU A 167 2.59 16.48 -6.42
N GLY A 168 2.00 17.14 -5.43
CA GLY A 168 2.61 17.35 -4.11
C GLY A 168 2.96 16.03 -3.41
N LEU A 169 2.05 15.05 -3.45
CA LEU A 169 2.29 13.72 -2.90
C LEU A 169 3.39 12.97 -3.67
N ALA A 170 3.42 13.09 -5.00
CA ALA A 170 4.42 12.43 -5.82
C ALA A 170 5.85 12.94 -5.52
N HIS A 171 6.00 14.23 -5.19
CA HIS A 171 7.28 14.77 -4.73
C HIS A 171 7.71 14.24 -3.36
N ARG A 172 6.75 14.06 -2.43
CA ARG A 172 7.03 13.51 -1.10
C ARG A 172 7.28 12.01 -1.12
N PHE A 173 6.64 11.28 -2.03
CA PHE A 173 6.71 9.82 -2.13
C PHE A 173 7.00 9.36 -3.57
N PRO A 174 8.19 9.65 -4.12
CA PRO A 174 8.51 9.38 -5.52
C PRO A 174 8.56 7.89 -5.84
N ASN A 175 8.83 7.04 -4.84
CA ASN A 175 8.95 5.60 -5.02
C ASN A 175 7.64 4.83 -4.80
N ASP A 176 6.57 5.51 -4.39
CA ASP A 176 5.32 4.86 -4.09
C ASP A 176 4.52 4.53 -5.36
N VAL A 177 4.05 3.29 -5.46
CA VAL A 177 3.23 2.82 -6.59
C VAL A 177 1.79 3.33 -6.49
N GLU A 178 1.25 3.49 -5.29
CA GLU A 178 -0.13 3.91 -5.06
C GLU A 178 -0.33 5.37 -5.46
N ILE A 179 0.61 6.24 -5.09
CA ILE A 179 0.57 7.66 -5.45
C ILE A 179 0.77 7.84 -6.95
N ARG A 180 1.63 7.04 -7.59
CA ARG A 180 1.77 7.02 -9.05
C ARG A 180 0.47 6.60 -9.75
N GLN A 181 -0.23 5.60 -9.22
CA GLN A 181 -1.54 5.18 -9.73
C GLN A 181 -2.59 6.28 -9.57
N TRP A 182 -2.67 6.91 -8.39
CA TRP A 182 -3.58 8.05 -8.17
C TRP A 182 -3.29 9.20 -9.14
N HIS A 183 -2.02 9.44 -9.44
CA HIS A 183 -1.57 10.44 -10.40
C HIS A 183 -2.07 10.12 -11.81
N ALA A 184 -1.88 8.87 -12.25
CA ALA A 184 -2.33 8.40 -13.54
C ALA A 184 -3.86 8.46 -13.67
N ILE A 185 -4.60 8.01 -12.65
CA ILE A 185 -6.08 8.05 -12.61
C ILE A 185 -6.59 9.49 -12.64
N THR A 186 -5.94 10.42 -11.94
CA THR A 186 -6.33 11.84 -11.91
C THR A 186 -6.22 12.46 -13.31
N TYR A 187 -5.10 12.24 -14.00
CA TYR A 187 -4.92 12.71 -15.38
C TYR A 187 -5.86 12.02 -16.36
N TYR A 188 -6.16 10.73 -16.17
CA TYR A 188 -7.12 10.00 -16.99
C TYR A 188 -8.53 10.61 -16.89
N ARG A 189 -9.03 10.81 -15.66
CA ARG A 189 -10.36 11.40 -15.42
C ARG A 189 -10.43 12.85 -15.91
N TRP A 190 -9.36 13.61 -15.72
CA TRP A 190 -9.30 14.96 -16.27
C TRP A 190 -9.35 14.94 -17.81
N GLY A 191 -8.61 14.02 -18.45
CA GLY A 191 -8.66 13.80 -19.89
C GLY A 191 -10.07 13.53 -20.38
N GLN A 192 -10.82 12.62 -19.73
CA GLN A 192 -12.21 12.32 -20.08
C GLN A 192 -13.14 13.53 -19.94
N ALA A 193 -12.99 14.34 -18.89
CA ALA A 193 -13.80 15.54 -18.71
C ALA A 193 -13.54 16.56 -19.83
N VAL A 194 -12.27 16.74 -20.20
CA VAL A 194 -11.84 17.67 -21.25
C VAL A 194 -12.27 17.21 -22.65
N ILE A 195 -12.42 15.90 -22.88
CA ILE A 195 -13.07 15.36 -24.08
C ILE A 195 -14.53 15.84 -24.16
N GLY A 196 -15.24 15.83 -23.03
CA GLY A 196 -16.61 16.36 -22.94
C GLY A 196 -16.71 17.85 -23.25
N GLU A 197 -15.69 18.63 -22.91
CA GLU A 197 -15.57 20.06 -23.25
C GLU A 197 -15.19 20.30 -24.73
N GLY A 198 -14.83 19.25 -25.49
CA GLY A 198 -14.42 19.35 -26.88
C GLY A 198 -12.97 19.81 -27.09
N ASN A 199 -12.15 19.90 -26.03
CA ASN A 199 -10.76 20.31 -26.15
C ASN A 199 -9.82 19.10 -26.30
N PHE A 200 -9.83 18.50 -27.50
CA PHE A 200 -9.10 17.27 -27.79
C PHE A 200 -7.56 17.39 -27.60
N THR A 201 -6.99 18.58 -27.80
CA THR A 201 -5.56 18.84 -27.60
C THR A 201 -5.16 18.69 -26.14
N LYS A 202 -5.91 19.32 -25.22
CA LYS A 202 -5.66 19.18 -23.79
C LYS A 202 -5.94 17.75 -23.30
N ALA A 203 -7.00 17.12 -23.81
CA ALA A 203 -7.32 15.74 -23.48
C ALA A 203 -6.18 14.78 -23.84
N SER A 204 -5.68 14.83 -25.08
CA SER A 204 -4.59 13.96 -25.53
C SER A 204 -3.29 14.16 -24.70
N ALA A 205 -2.98 15.40 -24.31
CA ALA A 205 -1.85 15.68 -23.43
C ALA A 205 -2.01 15.03 -22.03
N CYS A 206 -3.22 15.08 -21.46
CA CYS A 206 -3.53 14.46 -20.18
C CYS A 206 -3.43 12.93 -20.25
N LEU A 207 -4.01 12.30 -21.28
CA LEU A 207 -3.94 10.85 -21.46
C LEU A 207 -2.50 10.38 -21.68
N LYS A 208 -1.70 11.13 -22.46
CA LYS A 208 -0.27 10.84 -22.66
C LYS A 208 0.55 10.96 -21.38
N LYS A 209 0.17 11.85 -20.46
CA LYS A 209 0.77 11.91 -19.12
C LYS A 209 0.37 10.71 -18.29
N ALA A 210 -0.92 10.36 -18.24
CA ALA A 210 -1.42 9.21 -17.50
C ALA A 210 -0.71 7.90 -17.91
N ALA A 211 -0.51 7.69 -19.22
CA ALA A 211 0.17 6.51 -19.74
C ALA A 211 1.63 6.37 -19.29
N ARG A 212 2.34 7.49 -19.10
CA ARG A 212 3.75 7.50 -18.67
C ARG A 212 3.92 7.23 -17.18
N LEU A 213 2.94 7.65 -16.38
CA LEU A 213 2.99 7.55 -14.93
C LEU A 213 2.82 6.12 -14.43
N ASP A 214 2.02 5.31 -15.13
CA ASP A 214 1.76 3.91 -14.77
C ASP A 214 1.80 2.97 -16.00
N PRO A 215 2.99 2.55 -16.44
CA PRO A 215 3.17 1.61 -17.55
C PRO A 215 2.81 0.16 -17.20
N LEU A 216 2.82 -0.19 -15.90
CA LEU A 216 2.67 -1.57 -15.44
C LEU A 216 1.20 -2.01 -15.39
N ASN A 217 0.28 -1.05 -15.28
CA ASN A 217 -1.15 -1.32 -15.19
C ASN A 217 -1.79 -1.58 -16.55
N ARG A 218 -1.84 -2.86 -16.95
CA ARG A 218 -2.45 -3.30 -18.21
C ARG A 218 -3.91 -2.87 -18.39
N SER A 219 -4.70 -2.80 -17.31
CA SER A 219 -6.10 -2.41 -17.38
C SER A 219 -6.24 -0.93 -17.75
N LEU A 220 -5.49 -0.06 -17.07
CA LEU A 220 -5.44 1.37 -17.40
C LEU A 220 -4.94 1.61 -18.83
N GLN A 221 -3.92 0.88 -19.26
CA GLN A 221 -3.38 0.99 -20.62
C GLN A 221 -4.41 0.59 -21.69
N LYS A 222 -5.19 -0.48 -21.46
CA LYS A 222 -6.31 -0.84 -22.35
C LYS A 222 -7.37 0.26 -22.43
N SER A 223 -7.76 0.84 -21.30
CA SER A 223 -8.71 1.94 -21.26
C SER A 223 -8.18 3.19 -21.98
N LEU A 224 -6.90 3.54 -21.76
CA LEU A 224 -6.23 4.62 -22.48
C LEU A 224 -6.21 4.38 -24.00
N GLN A 225 -5.95 3.15 -24.43
CA GLN A 225 -5.98 2.76 -25.84
C GLN A 225 -7.37 2.95 -26.45
N GLN A 226 -8.42 2.54 -25.75
CA GLN A 226 -9.80 2.77 -26.18
C GLN A 226 -10.14 4.26 -26.25
N GLU A 227 -9.74 5.05 -25.25
CA GLU A 227 -9.98 6.50 -25.25
C GLU A 227 -9.22 7.21 -26.37
N TRP A 228 -8.03 6.74 -26.76
CA TRP A 228 -7.33 7.27 -27.94
C TRP A 228 -8.05 6.95 -29.25
N GLN A 229 -8.61 5.75 -29.39
CA GLN A 229 -9.45 5.41 -30.54
C GLN A 229 -10.69 6.30 -30.59
N ARG A 230 -11.35 6.48 -29.45
CA ARG A 230 -12.52 7.35 -29.30
C ARG A 230 -12.20 8.81 -29.64
N LEU A 231 -11.03 9.30 -29.23
CA LEU A 231 -10.51 10.63 -29.58
C LEU A 231 -10.29 10.76 -31.09
N ALA A 232 -9.73 9.74 -31.74
CA ALA A 232 -9.51 9.73 -33.18
C ALA A 232 -10.84 9.76 -33.95
N GLU A 233 -11.82 8.97 -33.52
CA GLU A 233 -13.18 8.97 -34.09
C GLU A 233 -13.90 10.29 -33.86
N ALA A 234 -13.81 10.86 -32.65
CA ALA A 234 -14.43 12.14 -32.30
C ALA A 234 -13.81 13.31 -33.09
N SER A 235 -12.50 13.25 -33.38
CA SER A 235 -11.81 14.23 -34.22
C SER A 235 -12.16 14.10 -35.71
N GLN A 236 -12.61 12.91 -36.16
CA GLN A 236 -13.00 12.65 -37.55
C GLN A 236 -14.48 12.87 -37.82
N ARG A 237 -15.33 12.89 -36.78
CA ARG A 237 -16.75 13.22 -36.94
C ARG A 237 -16.88 14.67 -37.42
N PRO A 238 -17.44 14.92 -38.63
CA PRO A 238 -17.80 16.27 -39.00
C PRO A 238 -18.80 16.80 -37.96
N VAL A 239 -18.64 18.05 -37.54
CA VAL A 239 -19.64 18.78 -36.75
C VAL A 239 -20.87 18.91 -37.64
N VAL A 240 -21.72 17.88 -37.65
CA VAL A 240 -23.03 17.94 -38.30
C VAL A 240 -23.82 18.95 -37.49
N GLY A 241 -23.92 20.16 -38.04
CA GLY A 241 -24.65 21.26 -37.44
C GLY A 241 -26.11 20.91 -37.16
N GLY A 242 -26.63 21.52 -36.09
CA GLY A 242 -28.05 21.54 -35.73
C GLY A 242 -28.21 21.32 -34.22
N ARG A 243 -28.88 22.18 -33.45
CA ARG A 243 -29.92 23.19 -33.76
C ARG A 243 -29.72 24.35 -32.75
N ARG A 244 -29.79 25.63 -33.16
CA ARG A 244 -31.00 26.47 -33.13
C ARG A 244 -31.87 26.26 -31.90
#